data_AF-A0A920LZN7-F1
#
_entry.id   AF-A0A920LZN7-F1
#
_cell.length_a   1.000
_cell.length_b   1.000
_cell.length_c   1.000
_cell.angle_alpha   90.00
_cell.angle_beta   90.00
_cell.angle_gamma   90.00
#
_symmetry.space_group_name_H-M   'P 1'
#
loop_
_entity.id
_entity.type
_entity.pdbx_description
1 polymer ?
#
loop_
_entity_poly.entity_id
_entity_poly.type
_entity_poly.pdbx_seq_one_letter_code
_entity_poly.pdbx_strand_id
1 'polypeptide(L)'
;MPQLTVEYTKERQAFGQSLFDFQNTAFSLADIKTEVTIGKAFIDHCTDLLIKGELDAATASMAKLWITEREVDGINRCVQFFGGYGWMNEYPIAQL
;
A
#
# COMPACT_ATOMS: atom_id res chain seq x y z
N MET A 1 -2.17 3.24 -1.62
CA MET A 1 -0.74 3.61 -1.56
C MET A 1 -0.66 4.99 -0.93
N PRO A 2 0.10 5.18 0.15
CA PRO A 2 0.29 6.50 0.71
C PRO A 2 1.01 7.35 -0.32
N GLN A 3 0.32 8.36 -0.85
CA GLN A 3 0.89 9.36 -1.74
C GLN A 3 2.19 9.95 -1.14
N LEU A 4 2.20 10.09 0.19
CA LEU A 4 3.34 10.42 1.04
C LEU A 4 4.63 9.65 0.71
N THR A 5 4.56 8.32 0.54
CA THR A 5 5.75 7.49 0.27
C THR A 5 6.32 7.74 -1.11
N VAL A 6 5.45 7.94 -2.11
CA VAL A 6 5.87 8.25 -3.49
C VAL A 6 6.54 9.63 -3.55
N GLU A 7 5.98 10.60 -2.86
CA GLU A 7 6.56 11.95 -2.76
C GLU A 7 7.92 11.91 -2.06
N TYR A 8 8.00 11.25 -0.90
CA TYR A 8 9.25 11.11 -0.16
C TYR A 8 10.33 10.41 -0.98
N THR A 9 10.00 9.31 -1.68
CA THR A 9 10.99 8.59 -2.50
C THR A 9 11.50 9.43 -3.66
N LYS A 10 10.69 10.32 -4.23
CA LYS A 10 11.11 11.26 -5.28
C LYS A 10 12.02 12.36 -4.75
N GLU A 11 11.70 12.92 -3.59
CA GLU A 11 12.45 14.01 -2.98
C GLU A 11 13.76 13.55 -2.34
N ARG A 12 13.78 12.36 -1.74
CA ARG A 12 14.93 11.82 -1.03
C ARG A 12 16.06 11.46 -2.01
N GLN A 13 17.17 12.18 -1.90
CA GLN A 13 18.40 11.87 -2.63
C GLN A 13 19.30 10.92 -1.84
N ALA A 14 19.83 9.89 -2.51
CA ALA A 14 20.81 8.97 -1.96
C ALA A 14 21.71 8.44 -3.09
N PHE A 15 23.01 8.29 -2.81
CA PHE A 15 23.99 7.79 -3.79
C PHE A 15 23.95 8.48 -5.16
N GLY A 16 23.63 9.78 -5.19
CA GLY A 16 23.66 10.61 -6.40
C GLY A 16 22.39 10.61 -7.25
N GLN A 17 21.30 9.98 -6.81
CA GLN A 17 20.00 10.02 -7.50
C GLN A 17 18.84 9.97 -6.50
N SER A 18 17.61 10.12 -7.01
CA SER A 18 16.41 9.96 -6.20
C SER A 18 16.26 8.52 -5.73
N LEU A 19 15.71 8.30 -4.53
CA LEU A 19 15.38 6.95 -4.07
C LEU A 19 14.40 6.25 -5.02
N PHE A 20 13.56 7.03 -5.70
CA PHE A 20 12.61 6.56 -6.72
C PHE A 20 13.31 5.99 -7.98
N ASP A 21 14.50 6.47 -8.32
CA ASP A 21 15.23 6.04 -9.53
C ASP A 21 15.88 4.65 -9.36
N PHE A 22 15.97 4.15 -8.12
CA PHE A 22 16.47 2.80 -7.90
C PHE A 22 15.40 1.76 -8.26
N GLN A 23 15.82 0.77 -9.04
CA GLN A 23 14.94 -0.29 -9.55
C GLN A 23 14.20 -1.06 -8.44
N ASN A 24 14.85 -1.33 -7.31
CA ASN A 24 14.23 -2.01 -6.17
C ASN A 24 13.06 -1.20 -5.58
N THR A 25 13.22 0.12 -5.45
CA THR A 25 12.17 1.04 -4.99
C THR A 25 11.04 1.08 -5.99
N ALA A 26 11.34 1.30 -7.28
CA ALA A 26 10.34 1.38 -8.33
C ALA A 26 9.50 0.10 -8.44
N PHE A 27 10.14 -1.07 -8.42
CA PHE A 27 9.44 -2.36 -8.46
C PHE A 27 8.60 -2.59 -7.22
N SER A 28 9.13 -2.31 -6.04
CA SER A 28 8.37 -2.50 -4.81
C SER A 28 7.15 -1.58 -4.73
N LEU A 29 7.25 -0.33 -5.18
CA LEU A 29 6.10 0.57 -5.31
C LEU A 29 5.10 0.07 -6.38
N ALA A 30 5.59 -0.42 -7.52
CA ALA A 30 4.73 -0.98 -8.56
C ALA A 30 3.93 -2.20 -8.07
N ASP A 31 4.55 -3.10 -7.31
CA ASP A 31 3.88 -4.25 -6.70
C ASP A 31 2.79 -3.81 -5.72
N ILE A 32 3.12 -2.90 -4.79
CA ILE A 32 2.13 -2.37 -3.83
C ILE A 32 0.96 -1.71 -4.57
N LYS A 33 1.24 -0.95 -5.63
CA LYS A 33 0.19 -0.33 -6.46
C LYS A 33 -0.69 -1.39 -7.13
N THR A 34 -0.09 -2.47 -7.59
CA THR A 34 -0.80 -3.58 -8.23
C THR A 34 -1.74 -4.27 -7.25
N GLU A 35 -1.25 -4.61 -6.05
CA GLU A 35 -2.05 -5.21 -4.98
C GLU A 35 -3.23 -4.34 -4.57
N VAL A 36 -3.01 -3.03 -4.41
CA VAL A 36 -4.09 -2.08 -4.11
C VAL A 36 -5.12 -2.01 -5.23
N THR A 37 -4.68 -2.07 -6.48
CA THR A 37 -5.58 -2.05 -7.65
C THR A 37 -6.45 -3.31 -7.70
N ILE A 38 -5.86 -4.48 -7.44
CA ILE A 38 -6.56 -5.76 -7.36
C ILE A 38 -7.55 -5.76 -6.19
N GLY A 39 -7.11 -5.34 -5.00
CA GLY A 39 -7.95 -5.23 -3.81
C GLY A 39 -9.13 -4.30 -4.01
N LYS A 40 -8.92 -3.17 -4.72
CA LYS A 40 -9.99 -2.26 -5.09
C LYS A 40 -11.02 -2.92 -6.01
N ALA A 41 -10.59 -3.62 -7.05
CA ALA A 41 -11.51 -4.35 -7.91
C ALA A 41 -12.33 -5.40 -7.13
N PHE A 42 -11.69 -6.09 -6.18
CA PHE A 42 -12.37 -7.11 -5.38
C PHE A 42 -13.37 -6.52 -4.38
N ILE A 43 -13.03 -5.42 -3.69
CA ILE A 43 -13.96 -4.77 -2.76
C ILE A 43 -15.12 -4.09 -3.50
N ASP A 44 -14.87 -3.51 -4.68
CA ASP A 44 -15.92 -2.93 -5.52
C ASP A 44 -16.90 -4.04 -5.97
N HIS A 45 -16.40 -5.21 -6.36
CA HIS A 45 -17.25 -6.39 -6.64
C HIS A 45 -18.06 -6.85 -5.42
N CYS A 46 -17.43 -6.95 -4.24
CA CYS A 46 -18.15 -7.31 -3.01
C CYS A 46 -19.23 -6.28 -2.66
N THR A 47 -18.96 -5.00 -2.94
CA THR A 47 -19.91 -3.90 -2.72
C THR A 47 -21.12 -4.04 -3.64
N ASP A 48 -20.91 -4.36 -4.92
CA ASP A 48 -22.00 -4.61 -5.86
C ASP A 48 -22.88 -5.79 -5.43
N LEU A 49 -22.28 -6.89 -4.96
CA LEU A 49 -23.01 -8.03 -4.41
C LEU A 49 -23.79 -7.64 -3.15
N LEU A 50 -23.20 -6.83 -2.28
CA LEU A 50 -23.86 -6.37 -1.05
C LEU A 50 -25.11 -5.54 -1.37
N ILE A 51 -25.00 -4.61 -2.33
CA ILE A 51 -26.12 -3.76 -2.77
C ILE A 51 -27.27 -4.61 -3.34
N LYS A 52 -26.95 -5.71 -4.03
CA LYS A 52 -27.96 -6.66 -4.55
C LYS A 52 -28.52 -7.61 -3.49
N GLY A 53 -27.95 -7.62 -2.28
CA GLY A 53 -28.29 -8.60 -1.24
C GLY A 53 -27.76 -10.01 -1.52
N GLU A 54 -26.76 -10.13 -2.39
CA GLU A 54 -26.18 -11.39 -2.88
C GLU A 54 -24.80 -11.71 -2.26
N LEU A 55 -24.26 -10.81 -1.42
CA LEU A 55 -22.96 -11.04 -0.78
C LEU A 55 -23.07 -12.09 0.33
N ASP A 56 -22.41 -13.23 0.14
CA ASP A 56 -22.29 -14.25 1.17
C ASP A 56 -21.17 -13.95 2.19
N ALA A 57 -21.29 -14.55 3.37
CA ALA A 57 -20.35 -14.32 4.47
C ALA A 57 -18.93 -14.81 4.18
N ALA A 58 -18.75 -15.85 3.37
CA ALA A 58 -17.43 -16.38 3.03
C ALA A 58 -16.70 -15.40 2.11
N THR A 59 -17.35 -14.91 1.05
CA THR A 59 -16.81 -13.91 0.13
C THR A 59 -16.47 -12.60 0.85
N ALA A 60 -17.36 -12.13 1.74
CA ALA A 60 -17.08 -10.97 2.58
C ALA A 60 -15.84 -11.18 3.48
N SER A 61 -15.69 -12.38 4.05
CA SER A 61 -14.54 -12.73 4.89
C SER A 61 -13.24 -12.80 4.09
N MET A 62 -13.28 -13.30 2.85
CA MET A 62 -12.12 -13.29 1.93
C MET A 62 -11.66 -11.87 1.65
N ALA A 63 -12.60 -10.95 1.38
CA ALA A 63 -12.29 -9.54 1.15
C ALA A 63 -11.63 -8.91 2.38
N LYS A 64 -12.20 -9.13 3.56
CA LYS A 64 -11.64 -8.59 4.80
C LYS A 64 -10.23 -9.12 5.06
N LEU A 65 -10.03 -10.43 4.96
CA LEU A 65 -8.73 -11.06 5.19
C LEU A 65 -7.68 -10.53 4.22
N TRP A 66 -7.91 -10.70 2.92
CA TRP A 66 -6.87 -10.44 1.93
C TRP A 66 -6.51 -8.96 1.85
N ILE A 67 -7.51 -8.06 1.84
CA ILE A 67 -7.26 -6.62 1.69
C ILE A 67 -6.49 -6.08 2.88
N THR A 68 -6.85 -6.47 4.11
CA THR A 68 -6.16 -5.97 5.30
C THR A 68 -4.73 -6.51 5.41
N GLU A 69 -4.48 -7.75 5.04
CA GLU A 69 -3.11 -8.28 5.01
C GLU A 69 -2.24 -7.55 3.99
N ARG A 70 -2.76 -7.27 2.80
CA ARG A 70 -2.03 -6.50 1.78
C ARG A 70 -1.82 -5.05 2.18
N GLU A 71 -2.77 -4.45 2.90
CA GLU A 71 -2.63 -3.11 3.45
C GLU A 71 -1.48 -3.04 4.45
N VAL A 72 -1.44 -3.96 5.43
CA VAL A 72 -0.35 -4.03 6.42
C VAL A 72 1.00 -4.30 5.77
N ASP A 73 1.08 -5.26 4.84
CA ASP A 73 2.31 -5.53 4.09
C ASP A 73 2.78 -4.29 3.30
N GLY A 74 1.86 -3.64 2.59
CA GLY A 74 2.15 -2.44 1.82
C GLY A 74 2.65 -1.28 2.67
N ILE A 75 2.07 -1.05 3.85
CA ILE A 75 2.50 -0.02 4.81
C ILE A 75 3.88 -0.36 5.37
N ASN A 76 4.13 -1.61 5.78
CA ASN A 76 5.44 -2.05 6.28
C ASN A 76 6.56 -1.83 5.24
N ARG A 77 6.29 -2.15 3.98
CA ARG A 77 7.21 -1.87 2.87
C ARG A 77 7.41 -0.37 2.66
N CYS A 78 6.35 0.43 2.83
CA CYS A 78 6.45 1.88 2.76
C CYS A 78 7.34 2.47 3.85
N VAL A 79 7.17 2.06 5.12
CA VAL A 79 8.02 2.48 6.25
C VAL A 79 9.49 2.27 5.95
N GLN A 80 9.84 1.14 5.34
CA GLN A 80 11.23 0.82 5.01
C GLN A 80 11.89 1.82 4.04
N PHE A 81 11.14 2.46 3.14
CA PHE A 81 11.70 3.49 2.25
C PHE A 81 12.13 4.75 2.99
N PHE A 82 11.54 5.05 4.14
CA PHE A 82 11.94 6.17 5.00
C PHE A 82 13.20 5.84 5.82
N GLY A 83 13.64 4.59 5.85
CA GLY A 83 14.76 4.15 6.67
C GLY A 83 14.52 4.44 8.16
N GLY A 84 15.51 5.00 8.85
CA GLY A 84 15.34 5.39 10.26
C GLY A 84 14.22 6.40 10.51
N TYR A 85 13.93 7.27 9.54
CA TYR A 85 12.85 8.26 9.67
C TYR A 85 11.46 7.64 9.69
N GLY A 86 11.30 6.43 9.14
CA GLY A 86 10.02 5.71 9.17
C GLY A 86 9.58 5.31 10.58
N TRP A 87 10.49 5.37 11.56
CA TRP A 87 10.26 5.05 12.96
C TRP A 87 10.21 6.28 13.86
N MET A 88 10.31 7.49 13.29
CA MET A 88 10.25 8.75 14.03
C MET A 88 8.84 9.33 13.94
N ASN A 89 8.24 9.68 15.07
CA ASN A 89 6.84 10.13 15.15
C ASN A 89 6.57 11.45 14.41
N GLU A 90 7.62 12.18 14.05
CA GLU A 90 7.59 13.39 13.22
C GLU A 90 7.22 13.09 11.76
N TYR A 91 7.42 11.86 11.29
CA TYR A 91 7.04 11.44 9.95
C TYR A 91 5.68 10.71 10.00
N PRO A 92 4.67 11.15 9.23
CA PRO A 92 3.31 10.58 9.33
C PRO A 92 3.24 9.08 9.04
N ILE A 93 4.20 8.53 8.28
CA ILE A 93 4.29 7.09 7.97
C ILE A 93 4.44 6.21 9.21
N ALA A 94 4.96 6.75 10.33
CA ALA A 94 5.12 6.00 11.59
C ALA A 94 3.79 5.77 12.32
N GLN A 95 2.71 6.43 11.89
CA GLN A 95 1.37 6.36 12.50
C GLN A 95 0.34 5.63 11.63
N LEU A 96 0.77 5.12 10.47
CA LEU A 96 -0.05 4.34 9.54
C LEU A 96 0.09 2.85 9.84
#